data_AF-X0P919-F1
#
_entry.id   AF-X0P919-F1
#
_cell.length_a   1.000
_cell.length_b   1.000
_cell.length_c   1.000
_cell.angle_alpha   90.00
_cell.angle_beta   90.00
_cell.angle_gamma   90.00
#
_symmetry.space_group_name_H-M   'P 1'
#
loop_
_entity.id
_entity.type
_entity.pdbx_description
1 polymer ?
#
loop_
_entity_poly.entity_id
_entity_poly.type
_entity_poly.pdbx_seq_one_letter_code
_entity_poly.pdbx_strand_id
1 'polypeptide(L)'
;MSNATGLKSYFIFKNVDWPSMWAATWETIWMTLISMIAVVIFGIILGLILYETRVHNGSLFKVLNWIVGLFVDIFRSIPFIILIVLLLPVTKEMIGTIIGPRAALPSW
;
A
#
# COMPACT_ATOMS: atom_id res chain seq x y z
N MET A 1 38.03 -9.37 -29.57
CA MET A 1 37.15 -10.54 -29.30
C MET A 1 36.77 -10.51 -27.83
N SER A 2 35.53 -10.49 -27.35
CA SER A 2 34.22 -10.06 -27.85
C SER A 2 33.47 -9.66 -26.57
N ASN A 3 32.82 -8.51 -26.56
CA ASN A 3 32.10 -7.90 -25.45
C ASN A 3 30.76 -8.63 -25.13
N ALA A 4 30.76 -9.96 -25.20
CA ALA A 4 29.57 -10.82 -25.21
C ALA A 4 29.24 -11.47 -23.84
N THR A 5 30.03 -11.19 -22.80
CA THR A 5 29.88 -11.80 -21.47
C THR A 5 29.17 -10.92 -20.44
N GLY A 6 29.03 -9.62 -20.69
CA GLY A 6 28.35 -8.68 -19.77
C GLY A 6 26.89 -9.08 -19.50
N LEU A 7 26.09 -9.25 -20.57
CA LEU A 7 24.69 -9.65 -20.47
C LEU A 7 24.50 -11.07 -19.91
N LYS A 8 25.37 -12.02 -20.28
CA LYS A 8 25.29 -13.41 -19.79
C LYS A 8 25.58 -13.52 -18.29
N SER A 9 26.30 -12.56 -17.70
CA SER A 9 26.59 -12.55 -16.25
C SER A 9 25.36 -12.26 -15.39
N TYR A 10 24.41 -11.46 -15.89
CA TYR A 10 23.15 -11.15 -15.19
C TYR A 10 22.18 -12.35 -15.17
N PHE A 11 22.30 -13.27 -16.13
CA PHE A 11 21.46 -14.47 -16.24
C PHE A 11 22.12 -15.72 -15.62
N ILE A 12 23.04 -15.56 -14.66
CA ILE A 12 23.64 -16.69 -13.93
C ILE A 12 22.72 -17.08 -12.76
N PHE A 13 21.69 -17.89 -13.05
CA PHE A 13 20.74 -18.42 -12.06
C PHE A 13 21.32 -19.51 -11.12
N LYS A 14 22.60 -19.84 -11.27
CA LYS A 14 23.26 -20.94 -10.54
C LYS A 14 23.28 -20.75 -9.03
N ASN A 15 23.24 -19.50 -8.54
CA ASN A 15 23.22 -19.15 -7.12
C ASN A 15 21.83 -18.72 -6.61
N VAL A 16 20.77 -18.90 -7.40
CA VAL A 16 19.41 -18.57 -6.96
C VAL A 16 18.89 -19.67 -6.06
N ASP A 17 18.59 -19.31 -4.83
CA ASP A 17 17.85 -20.14 -3.89
C ASP A 17 16.35 -20.11 -4.25
N TRP A 18 15.95 -21.05 -5.11
CA TRP A 18 14.57 -21.21 -5.59
C TRP A 18 13.54 -21.35 -4.46
N PRO A 19 13.78 -22.13 -3.39
CA PRO A 19 12.93 -22.13 -2.19
C PRO A 19 12.68 -20.74 -1.60
N SER A 20 13.75 -19.96 -1.39
CA SER A 20 13.64 -18.61 -0.82
C SER A 20 12.90 -17.64 -1.76
N MET A 21 13.09 -17.78 -3.08
CA MET A 21 12.37 -17.00 -4.08
C MET A 21 10.86 -17.27 -4.04
N TRP A 22 10.47 -18.54 -3.91
CA TRP A 22 9.06 -18.92 -3.81
C TRP A 22 8.42 -18.40 -2.52
N ALA A 23 9.13 -18.51 -1.39
CA ALA A 23 8.67 -17.98 -0.11
C ALA A 23 8.45 -16.45 -0.18
N ALA A 24 9.40 -15.69 -0.71
CA ALA A 24 9.27 -14.24 -0.86
C ALA A 24 8.14 -13.82 -1.81
N THR A 25 7.92 -14.60 -2.87
CA THR A 25 6.78 -14.39 -3.78
C THR A 25 5.46 -14.57 -3.05
N TRP A 26 5.35 -15.63 -2.22
CA TRP A 26 4.16 -15.89 -1.42
C TRP A 26 3.91 -14.79 -0.38
N GLU A 27 4.95 -14.31 0.29
CA GLU A 27 4.85 -13.19 1.23
C GLU A 27 4.31 -11.93 0.55
N THR A 28 4.81 -11.60 -0.64
CA THR A 28 4.33 -10.45 -1.42
C THR A 28 2.85 -10.59 -1.77
N ILE A 29 2.45 -11.76 -2.29
CA ILE A 29 1.05 -12.04 -2.63
C ILE A 29 0.15 -11.91 -1.40
N TRP A 30 0.57 -12.50 -0.28
CA TRP A 30 -0.19 -12.47 0.97
C TRP A 30 -0.38 -11.05 1.48
N MET A 31 0.68 -10.25 1.47
CA MET A 31 0.64 -8.85 1.89
C MET A 31 -0.25 -8.02 0.98
N THR A 32 -0.08 -8.13 -0.34
CA THR A 32 -0.90 -7.38 -1.31
C THR A 32 -2.38 -7.74 -1.21
N LEU A 33 -2.72 -9.03 -1.05
CA LEU A 33 -4.12 -9.46 -0.94
C LEU A 33 -4.81 -8.89 0.30
N ILE A 34 -4.13 -8.95 1.46
CA ILE A 34 -4.71 -8.41 2.70
C ILE A 34 -4.86 -6.90 2.62
N SER A 35 -3.82 -6.18 2.18
CA SER A 35 -3.88 -4.72 2.02
C SER A 35 -4.96 -4.31 1.03
N MET A 36 -5.09 -5.02 -0.10
CA MET A 36 -6.13 -4.77 -1.10
C MET A 36 -7.53 -4.91 -0.50
N ILE A 37 -7.81 -5.98 0.23
CA ILE A 37 -9.12 -6.21 0.85
C ILE A 37 -9.44 -5.10 1.85
N ALA A 38 -8.48 -4.73 2.71
CA ALA A 38 -8.66 -3.64 3.66
C ALA A 38 -8.96 -2.32 2.95
N VAL A 39 -8.16 -1.94 1.94
CA VAL A 39 -8.35 -0.70 1.17
C VAL A 39 -9.72 -0.68 0.48
N VAL A 40 -10.16 -1.79 -0.11
CA VAL A 40 -11.47 -1.88 -0.75
C VAL A 40 -12.60 -1.67 0.25
N ILE A 41 -12.54 -2.33 1.41
CA ILE A 41 -13.58 -2.19 2.44
C ILE A 41 -13.66 -0.73 2.93
N PHE A 42 -12.52 -0.13 3.31
CA PHE A 42 -12.49 1.26 3.75
C PHE A 42 -12.93 2.24 2.65
N GLY A 43 -12.49 2.01 1.40
CA GLY A 43 -12.85 2.82 0.25
C GLY A 43 -14.35 2.80 -0.06
N ILE A 44 -14.99 1.63 0.05
CA ILE A 44 -16.44 1.49 -0.15
C ILE A 44 -17.20 2.21 0.96
N ILE A 45 -16.81 2.05 2.23
CA ILE A 45 -17.48 2.71 3.36
C ILE A 45 -17.40 4.23 3.22
N LEU A 46 -16.20 4.76 2.95
CA LEU A 46 -15.99 6.20 2.72
C LEU A 46 -16.79 6.69 1.50
N GLY A 47 -16.75 5.95 0.39
CA GLY A 47 -17.50 6.27 -0.82
C GLY A 47 -19.01 6.31 -0.61
N LEU A 48 -19.55 5.39 0.19
CA LEU A 48 -20.97 5.35 0.53
C LEU A 48 -21.37 6.55 1.40
N ILE A 49 -20.54 6.93 2.38
CA ILE A 49 -20.79 8.12 3.20
C ILE A 49 -20.82 9.38 2.32
N LEU A 50 -19.84 9.55 1.43
CA LEU A 50 -19.84 10.67 0.47
C LEU A 50 -21.09 10.67 -0.42
N TYR A 51 -21.51 9.50 -0.90
CA TYR A 51 -22.68 9.37 -1.76
C TYR A 51 -23.98 9.80 -1.07
N GLU A 52 -24.27 9.23 0.11
CA GLU A 52 -25.47 9.57 0.89
C GLU A 52 -25.50 11.04 1.31
N THR A 53 -24.35 11.55 1.71
CA THR A 53 -24.19 12.93 2.18
C THR A 53 -24.35 13.95 1.04
N ARG A 54 -24.15 13.55 -0.22
CA ARG A 54 -24.35 14.40 -1.41
C ARG A 54 -25.83 14.56 -1.79
N VAL A 55 -26.67 13.58 -1.44
CA VAL A 55 -28.11 13.60 -1.74
C VAL A 55 -28.89 14.44 -0.72
N HIS A 56 -28.42 14.51 0.53
CA HIS A 56 -29.08 15.30 1.58
C HIS A 56 -28.67 16.78 1.56
N ASN A 57 -29.67 17.67 1.44
CA ASN A 57 -29.46 19.12 1.31
C ASN A 57 -29.30 19.87 2.65
N GLY A 58 -28.97 19.17 3.74
CA GLY A 58 -28.75 19.76 5.06
C GLY A 58 -27.33 20.36 5.21
N SER A 59 -27.21 21.48 5.93
CA SER A 59 -25.92 22.15 6.16
C SER A 59 -24.87 21.21 6.80
N LEU A 60 -25.29 20.38 7.76
CA LEU A 60 -24.43 19.38 8.41
C LEU A 60 -23.89 18.33 7.44
N PHE A 61 -24.73 17.83 6.53
CA PHE A 61 -24.31 16.87 5.52
C PHE A 61 -23.34 17.53 4.53
N LYS A 62 -23.59 18.76 4.08
CA LYS A 62 -22.64 19.49 3.22
C LYS A 62 -21.25 19.64 3.86
N VAL A 63 -21.19 19.96 5.16
CA VAL A 63 -19.92 20.06 5.89
C VAL A 63 -19.23 18.69 6.00
N LEU A 64 -19.96 17.63 6.33
CA LEU A 64 -19.40 16.28 6.42
C LEU A 64 -18.84 15.81 5.07
N ASN A 65 -19.58 16.01 3.98
CA ASN A 65 -19.12 15.67 2.63
C ASN A 65 -17.87 16.45 2.24
N TRP A 66 -17.80 17.74 2.62
CA TRP A 66 -16.63 18.56 2.36
C TRP A 66 -15.40 18.10 3.16
N ILE A 67 -15.55 17.78 4.44
CA ILE A 67 -14.44 17.27 5.28
C ILE A 67 -13.95 15.92 4.76
N VAL A 68 -14.84 14.97 4.49
CA VAL A 68 -14.46 13.63 4.02
C VAL A 68 -13.86 13.72 2.61
N GLY A 69 -14.44 14.55 1.73
CA GLY A 69 -13.89 14.81 0.39
C GLY A 69 -12.49 15.41 0.46
N LEU A 70 -12.27 16.42 1.29
CA LEU A 70 -10.97 17.04 1.51
C LEU A 70 -9.96 16.02 2.05
N PHE A 71 -10.35 15.18 3.00
CA PHE A 71 -9.50 14.09 3.50
C PHE A 71 -9.12 13.13 2.38
N VAL A 72 -10.08 12.61 1.61
CA VAL A 72 -9.82 11.71 0.48
C VAL A 72 -8.91 12.35 -0.57
N ASP A 73 -9.14 13.62 -0.90
CA ASP A 73 -8.33 14.35 -1.88
C ASP A 73 -6.88 14.59 -1.38
N ILE A 74 -6.67 14.83 -0.08
CA ILE A 74 -5.34 14.89 0.53
C ILE A 74 -4.63 13.53 0.41
N PHE A 75 -5.26 12.45 0.84
CA PHE A 75 -4.65 11.11 0.79
C PHE A 75 -4.33 10.68 -0.65
N ARG A 76 -5.17 11.06 -1.62
CA ARG A 76 -4.93 10.77 -3.05
C ARG A 76 -3.82 11.62 -3.67
N SER A 77 -3.61 12.84 -3.16
CA SER A 77 -2.58 13.75 -3.70
C SER A 77 -1.19 13.49 -3.13
N ILE A 78 -1.07 12.80 -1.99
CA ILE A 78 0.22 12.36 -1.45
C ILE A 78 0.75 11.18 -2.30
N PRO A 79 1.94 11.30 -2.91
CA PRO A 79 2.55 10.18 -3.61
C PRO A 79 2.79 9.00 -2.67
N PHE A 80 2.49 7.78 -3.14
CA PHE A 80 2.57 6.56 -2.33
C PHE A 80 3.94 6.37 -1.63
N ILE A 81 5.02 6.73 -2.31
CA ILE A 81 6.39 6.68 -1.77
C ILE A 81 6.53 7.54 -0.49
N ILE A 82 5.92 8.73 -0.46
CA ILE A 82 5.98 9.62 0.70
C ILE A 82 5.14 9.07 1.84
N LEU A 83 3.98 8.48 1.53
CA LEU A 83 3.12 7.82 2.51
C LEU A 83 3.85 6.66 3.21
N ILE A 84 4.58 5.81 2.47
CA ILE A 84 5.41 4.73 3.03
C ILE A 84 6.41 5.30 4.05
N VAL A 85 7.16 6.33 3.66
CA VAL A 85 8.20 6.92 4.52
C VAL A 85 7.59 7.55 5.78
N LEU A 86 6.44 8.21 5.64
CA LEU A 86 5.71 8.81 6.76
C LEU A 86 5.14 7.76 7.73
N LEU A 87 4.79 6.57 7.22
CA LEU A 87 4.31 5.45 8.03
C LEU A 87 5.44 4.70 8.74
N LEU A 88 6.70 4.79 8.32
CA LEU A 88 7.82 4.13 9.01
C LEU A 88 7.86 4.34 10.54
N PRO A 89 7.79 5.59 11.07
CA PRO A 89 7.75 5.79 12.53
C PRO A 89 6.47 5.25 13.17
N VAL A 90 5.32 5.34 12.49
CA VAL A 90 4.03 4.84 12.98
C VAL A 90 4.06 3.31 13.09
N THR A 91 4.54 2.63 12.04
CA THR A 91 4.73 1.18 11.98
C THR A 91 5.67 0.69 13.07
N LYS A 92 6.76 1.42 13.33
CA LYS A 92 7.70 1.09 14.41
C LYS A 92 7.01 1.10 15.77
N GLU A 93 6.18 2.10 16.05
CA GLU A 93 5.43 2.20 17.30
C GLU A 93 4.34 1.13 17.43
N MET A 94 3.63 0.81 16.34
CA MET A 94 2.53 -0.17 16.38
C MET A 94 3.00 -1.64 16.43
N ILE A 95 4.09 -1.98 15.74
CA ILE A 95 4.52 -3.38 15.52
C ILE A 95 5.85 -3.70 16.24
N GLY A 96 6.59 -2.67 16.67
CA GLY A 96 7.88 -2.82 17.35
C GLY A 96 9.06 -3.16 16.43
N THR A 97 8.81 -3.41 15.15
CA THR A 97 9.84 -3.67 14.12
C THR A 97 9.50 -2.96 12.82
N ILE A 98 10.54 -2.56 12.08
CA ILE A 98 10.45 -1.92 10.75
C ILE A 98 10.67 -2.97 9.65
N ILE A 99 11.10 -4.18 10.00
CA ILE A 99 11.54 -5.22 9.06
C ILE A 99 10.66 -6.47 9.19
N GLY A 100 10.18 -6.97 8.05
CA GLY A 100 9.45 -8.23 7.90
C GLY A 100 8.02 -8.07 7.34
N PRO A 101 7.37 -9.17 6.89
CA PRO A 101 6.07 -9.12 6.22
C PRO A 101 4.97 -8.48 7.07
N ARG A 102 4.98 -8.74 8.38
CA ARG A 102 4.03 -8.18 9.34
C ARG A 102 4.21 -6.67 9.52
N ALA A 103 5.46 -6.21 9.55
CA ALA A 103 5.80 -4.79 9.65
C ALA A 103 5.43 -4.01 8.39
N ALA A 104 5.40 -4.68 7.24
CA ALA A 104 5.11 -4.04 5.98
C ALA A 104 3.61 -3.85 5.72
N LEU A 105 2.72 -4.65 6.32
CA LEU A 105 1.26 -4.54 6.14
C LEU A 105 0.66 -3.13 6.37
N PRO A 106 1.08 -2.30 7.34
CA PRO A 106 0.51 -0.97 7.53
C PRO A 106 1.02 0.06 6.52
N SER A 107 2.22 -0.15 5.96
CA SER A 107 2.89 0.80 5.06
C SER A 107 2.72 0.46 3.58
N TRP A 108 2.23 -0.75 3.25
CA TRP A 108 2.06 -1.27 1.89
C TRP A 108 0.60 -1.39 1.47
#